data_AF-A0A923ZXX3-F1
#
_entry.id   AF-A0A923ZXX3-F1
#
_cell.length_a   1.000
_cell.length_b   1.000
_cell.length_c   1.000
_cell.angle_alpha   90.00
_cell.angle_beta   90.00
_cell.angle_gamma   90.00
#
_symmetry.space_group_name_H-M   'P 1'
#
loop_
_entity.id
_entity.type
_entity.pdbx_description
1 polymer ?
#
loop_
_entity_poly.entity_id
_entity_poly.type
_entity_poly.pdbx_seq_one_letter_code
_entity_poly.pdbx_strand_id
1 'polypeptide(L)'
;MKEKRLQKIKDFENFYDNSESVFTKLRKNDKRVEVFQNEHMLCICPGSRAGGNEKRIIEVFWGARPYEFETKGKNWKSLTETGATLFFYRNDTGDVTISLYPAKTEFRKPIEDYIALYEWVDPKNLNDQKFIDSLWNDFVAYMENTSLDGKPTFYQKLRIWYLRHFKHLVIKQTWTPTKFSKFIERVLKIATTVCFSGAVLIYLINVMTKPTTTETEILLKEANKHLETVSSQLDNISKSNVDIKTISTTTDSIAVKTKEILKSIEKTKTK
;
A
#
# COMPACT_ATOMS: atom_id res chain seq x y z
N MET A 1 -30.28 -5.82 -17.08
CA MET A 1 -29.07 -5.20 -17.66
C MET A 1 -29.40 -4.05 -18.63
N LYS A 2 -30.30 -4.24 -19.60
CA LYS A 2 -30.72 -3.20 -20.56
C LYS A 2 -31.34 -1.97 -19.91
N GLU A 3 -32.23 -2.15 -18.93
CA GLU A 3 -32.89 -1.05 -18.21
C GLU A 3 -31.91 -0.17 -17.43
N LYS A 4 -30.98 -0.79 -16.69
CA LYS A 4 -29.93 -0.06 -15.96
C LYS A 4 -29.08 0.81 -16.89
N ARG A 5 -28.73 0.30 -18.07
CA ARG A 5 -27.99 1.06 -19.09
C ARG A 5 -28.80 2.25 -19.62
N LEU A 6 -30.08 2.04 -19.94
CA LEU A 6 -30.96 3.10 -20.42
C LEU A 6 -31.18 4.19 -19.35
N GLN A 7 -31.24 3.82 -18.07
CA GLN A 7 -31.34 4.78 -16.99
C GLN A 7 -30.10 5.66 -16.90
N LYS A 8 -28.90 5.08 -16.96
CA LYS A 8 -27.64 5.83 -16.99
C LYS A 8 -27.59 6.83 -18.15
N ILE A 9 -28.03 6.40 -19.33
CA ILE A 9 -28.12 7.26 -20.52
C ILE A 9 -29.02 8.47 -20.25
N LYS A 10 -30.20 8.26 -19.67
CA LYS A 10 -31.13 9.34 -19.29
C LYS A 10 -30.56 10.26 -18.21
N ASP A 11 -29.91 9.69 -17.19
CA ASP A 11 -29.30 10.46 -16.11
C ASP A 11 -28.19 11.38 -16.65
N PHE A 12 -27.40 10.89 -17.62
CA PHE A 12 -26.41 11.71 -18.32
C PHE A 12 -27.05 12.77 -19.21
N GLU A 13 -28.13 12.44 -19.93
CA GLU A 13 -28.86 13.41 -20.77
C GLU A 13 -29.45 14.55 -19.92
N ASN A 14 -29.98 14.22 -18.73
CA ASN A 14 -30.42 15.25 -17.80
C ASN A 14 -29.25 16.15 -17.34
N PHE A 15 -28.07 15.58 -17.09
CA PHE A 15 -26.89 16.39 -16.79
C PHE A 15 -26.43 17.22 -18.00
N TYR A 16 -26.48 16.66 -19.20
CA TYR A 16 -26.14 17.33 -20.46
C TYR A 16 -26.99 18.59 -20.65
N ASP A 17 -28.31 18.46 -20.53
CA ASP A 17 -29.25 19.57 -20.71
C ASP A 17 -29.07 20.68 -19.65
N ASN A 18 -28.63 20.32 -18.44
CA ASN A 18 -28.45 21.25 -17.34
C ASN A 18 -27.01 21.77 -17.18
N SER A 19 -26.05 21.21 -17.91
CA SER A 19 -24.61 21.43 -17.70
C SER A 19 -24.22 22.91 -17.77
N GLU A 20 -24.76 23.65 -18.74
CA GLU A 20 -24.51 25.09 -18.89
C GLU A 20 -24.94 25.89 -17.65
N SER A 21 -26.14 25.61 -17.13
CA SER A 21 -26.65 26.25 -15.93
C SER A 21 -25.80 25.93 -14.70
N VAL A 22 -25.43 24.65 -14.54
CA VAL A 22 -24.59 24.18 -13.43
C VAL A 22 -23.24 24.89 -13.40
N PHE A 23 -22.48 24.84 -14.50
CA PHE A 23 -21.15 25.43 -14.54
C PHE A 23 -21.18 26.97 -14.55
N THR A 24 -22.20 27.59 -15.13
CA THR A 24 -22.40 29.04 -15.04
C THR A 24 -22.63 29.49 -13.60
N LYS A 25 -23.42 28.74 -12.83
CA LYS A 25 -23.64 29.01 -11.40
C LYS A 25 -22.34 28.89 -10.60
N LEU A 26 -21.55 27.85 -10.84
CA LEU A 26 -20.24 27.66 -10.19
C LEU A 26 -19.30 28.82 -10.49
N ARG A 27 -19.20 29.22 -11.75
CA ARG A 27 -18.39 30.38 -12.17
C ARG A 27 -18.81 31.65 -11.45
N LYS A 28 -20.12 31.96 -11.39
CA LYS A 28 -20.63 33.18 -10.73
C LYS A 28 -20.33 33.21 -9.23
N ASN A 29 -20.25 32.05 -8.59
CA ASN A 29 -20.01 31.94 -7.15
C ASN A 29 -18.51 31.91 -6.78
N ASP A 30 -17.62 31.76 -7.76
CA ASP A 30 -16.19 31.59 -7.52
C ASP A 30 -15.39 32.80 -8.00
N LYS A 31 -14.97 33.65 -7.05
CA LYS A 31 -14.18 34.85 -7.36
C LYS A 31 -12.80 34.52 -7.94
N ARG A 32 -12.26 33.32 -7.70
CA ARG A 32 -10.91 32.94 -8.18
C ARG A 32 -10.83 32.90 -9.70
N VAL A 33 -11.96 32.62 -10.36
CA VAL A 33 -12.00 32.45 -11.82
C VAL A 33 -12.27 33.73 -12.59
N GLU A 34 -12.45 34.87 -11.93
CA GLU A 34 -12.78 36.14 -12.58
C GLU A 34 -11.67 36.58 -13.55
N VAL A 35 -10.41 36.39 -13.19
CA VAL A 35 -9.25 36.67 -14.05
C VAL A 35 -9.32 35.81 -15.33
N PHE A 36 -9.53 34.50 -15.19
CA PHE A 36 -9.63 33.60 -16.34
C PHE A 36 -10.88 33.85 -17.18
N GLN A 37 -11.97 34.29 -16.56
CA GLN A 37 -13.19 34.66 -17.29
C GLN A 37 -12.97 35.88 -18.17
N ASN A 38 -12.18 36.84 -17.71
CA ASN A 38 -11.87 38.04 -18.49
C ASN A 38 -10.85 37.77 -19.60
N GLU A 39 -9.91 36.86 -19.38
CA GLU A 39 -8.81 36.61 -20.31
C GLU A 39 -9.09 35.47 -21.30
N HIS A 40 -9.59 34.33 -20.83
CA HIS A 40 -9.81 33.14 -21.66
C HIS A 40 -11.28 32.91 -21.97
N MET A 41 -12.21 33.41 -21.13
CA MET A 41 -13.65 33.13 -21.17
C MET A 41 -13.99 31.65 -20.93
N LEU A 42 -14.92 31.38 -20.01
CA LEU A 42 -15.44 30.03 -19.81
C LEU A 42 -16.45 29.69 -20.91
N CYS A 43 -16.20 28.59 -21.61
CA CYS A 43 -17.10 27.98 -22.57
C CYS A 43 -17.63 26.66 -22.03
N ILE A 44 -18.95 26.48 -22.08
CA ILE A 44 -19.62 25.23 -21.72
C ILE A 44 -20.35 24.75 -22.96
N CYS A 45 -19.91 23.61 -23.49
CA CYS A 45 -20.34 23.09 -24.77
C CYS A 45 -20.84 21.65 -24.60
N PRO A 46 -22.11 21.46 -24.20
CA PRO A 46 -22.77 20.18 -24.41
C PRO A 46 -22.79 19.90 -25.93
N GLY A 47 -22.33 18.73 -26.34
CA GLY A 47 -22.23 18.37 -27.77
C GLY A 47 -20.85 18.57 -28.41
N SER A 48 -19.84 18.92 -27.61
CA SER A 48 -18.50 19.33 -28.04
C SER A 48 -18.41 20.71 -28.67
N ARG A 49 -17.23 21.33 -28.55
CA ARG A 49 -16.82 22.57 -29.22
C ARG A 49 -16.82 22.48 -30.76
N ALA A 50 -16.90 21.27 -31.33
CA ALA A 50 -16.92 21.02 -32.77
C ALA A 50 -18.32 21.16 -33.43
N GLY A 51 -19.27 21.80 -32.77
CA GLY A 51 -20.59 22.10 -33.35
C GLY A 51 -21.78 21.37 -32.72
N GLY A 52 -21.65 20.85 -31.49
CA GLY A 52 -22.81 20.46 -30.68
C GLY A 52 -23.47 19.12 -31.03
N ASN A 53 -22.98 18.40 -32.04
CA ASN A 53 -23.68 17.22 -32.57
C ASN A 53 -23.49 15.94 -31.74
N GLU A 54 -22.51 15.89 -30.83
CA GLU A 54 -22.18 14.67 -30.08
C GLU A 54 -22.82 14.65 -28.69
N LYS A 55 -24.02 14.07 -28.59
CA LYS A 55 -24.78 13.97 -27.32
C LYS A 55 -24.07 13.20 -26.20
N ARG A 56 -22.99 12.49 -26.49
CA ARG A 56 -22.19 11.77 -25.50
C ARG A 56 -21.13 12.65 -24.84
N ILE A 57 -20.89 13.85 -25.35
CA ILE A 57 -19.79 14.71 -24.93
C ILE A 57 -20.32 15.99 -24.28
N ILE A 58 -19.69 16.39 -23.17
CA ILE A 58 -19.79 17.73 -22.62
C ILE A 58 -18.38 18.24 -22.42
N GLU A 59 -18.09 19.43 -22.97
CA GLU A 59 -16.81 20.10 -22.77
C GLU A 59 -17.00 21.37 -21.97
N VAL A 60 -16.25 21.53 -20.90
CA VAL A 60 -16.16 22.78 -20.14
C VAL A 60 -14.72 23.24 -20.22
N PHE A 61 -14.46 24.38 -20.85
CA PHE A 61 -13.09 24.82 -21.09
C PHE A 61 -12.93 26.32 -21.00
N TRP A 62 -11.72 26.73 -20.67
CA TRP A 62 -11.26 28.10 -20.83
C TRP A 62 -10.80 28.28 -22.28
N GLY A 63 -11.27 29.32 -22.95
CA GLY A 63 -10.94 29.62 -24.34
C GLY A 63 -9.46 29.92 -24.58
N ALA A 64 -9.14 30.35 -25.80
CA ALA A 64 -7.79 30.73 -26.16
C ALA A 64 -7.58 32.24 -25.94
N ARG A 65 -6.47 32.61 -25.31
CA ARG A 65 -6.05 34.02 -25.20
C ARG A 65 -4.74 34.25 -25.94
N PRO A 66 -4.60 35.34 -26.72
CA PRO A 66 -3.30 35.77 -27.22
C PRO A 66 -2.46 36.34 -26.08
N TYR A 67 -1.18 35.99 -25.99
CA TYR A 67 -0.26 36.52 -24.97
C TYR A 67 0.93 37.27 -25.56
N GLU A 68 1.29 36.99 -26.81
CA GLU A 68 2.41 37.64 -27.49
C GLU A 68 2.16 37.69 -28.99
N PHE A 69 2.71 38.71 -29.65
CA PHE A 69 2.64 38.87 -31.10
C PHE A 69 4.05 38.90 -31.67
N GLU A 70 4.42 37.88 -32.44
CA GLU A 70 5.67 37.87 -33.18
C GLU A 70 5.46 38.57 -34.52
N THR A 71 6.30 39.57 -34.82
CA THR A 71 6.31 40.25 -36.12
C THR A 71 7.55 39.81 -36.90
N LYS A 72 7.36 39.14 -38.04
CA LYS A 72 8.43 38.79 -38.99
C LYS A 72 8.21 39.54 -40.30
N GLY A 73 8.72 40.76 -40.38
CA GLY A 73 8.53 41.65 -41.53
C GLY A 73 7.07 42.08 -41.68
N LYS A 74 6.41 41.70 -42.80
CA LYS A 74 4.98 41.98 -43.05
C LYS A 74 4.02 40.96 -42.41
N ASN A 75 4.52 39.83 -41.92
CA ASN A 75 3.70 38.78 -41.32
C ASN A 75 3.67 38.94 -39.81
N TRP A 76 2.48 38.90 -39.24
CA TRP A 76 2.26 38.85 -37.80
C TRP A 76 1.73 37.47 -37.42
N LYS A 77 2.26 36.90 -36.34
CA LYS A 77 1.76 35.64 -35.75
C LYS A 77 1.41 35.92 -34.30
N SER A 78 0.17 35.62 -33.92
CA SER A 78 -0.24 35.68 -32.52
C SER A 78 0.05 34.34 -31.85
N LEU A 79 0.84 34.38 -30.78
CA LEU A 79 1.04 33.25 -29.89
C LEU A 79 -0.12 33.19 -28.91
N THR A 80 -0.76 32.03 -28.84
CA THR A 80 -1.95 31.82 -28.03
C THR A 80 -1.73 30.78 -26.96
N GLU A 81 -2.33 31.03 -25.81
CA GLU A 81 -2.49 30.06 -24.73
C GLU A 81 -3.89 29.48 -24.82
N THR A 82 -3.99 28.16 -24.98
CA THR A 82 -5.25 27.43 -24.83
C THR A 82 -5.48 27.16 -23.35
N GLY A 83 -6.65 27.50 -22.82
CA GLY A 83 -7.00 27.21 -21.44
C GLY A 83 -7.30 25.73 -21.17
N ALA A 84 -7.40 25.39 -19.89
CA ALA A 84 -7.70 24.02 -19.46
C ALA A 84 -9.09 23.55 -19.93
N THR A 85 -9.27 22.24 -20.09
CA THR A 85 -10.56 21.62 -20.45
C THR A 85 -10.92 20.50 -19.48
N LEU A 86 -12.13 20.55 -18.94
CA LEU A 86 -12.80 19.43 -18.29
C LEU A 86 -13.74 18.76 -19.32
N PHE A 87 -13.47 17.49 -19.60
CA PHE A 87 -14.10 16.72 -20.66
C PHE A 87 -14.89 15.55 -20.07
N PHE A 88 -16.17 15.46 -20.42
CA PHE A 88 -17.04 14.36 -20.04
C PHE A 88 -17.39 13.56 -21.28
N TYR A 89 -17.25 12.24 -21.20
CA TYR A 89 -17.63 11.34 -22.28
C TYR A 89 -18.44 10.16 -21.75
N ARG A 90 -19.63 9.95 -22.32
CA ARG A 90 -20.48 8.81 -22.02
C ARG A 90 -20.13 7.62 -22.93
N ASN A 91 -19.72 6.52 -22.32
CA ASN A 91 -19.45 5.25 -22.99
C ASN A 91 -20.75 4.55 -23.42
N ASP A 92 -20.66 3.51 -24.25
CA ASP A 92 -21.83 2.71 -24.69
C ASP A 92 -22.54 1.98 -23.55
N THR A 93 -21.84 1.72 -22.44
CA THR A 93 -22.38 1.16 -21.19
C THR A 93 -23.23 2.17 -20.40
N GLY A 94 -23.21 3.44 -20.81
CA GLY A 94 -23.85 4.55 -20.11
C GLY A 94 -22.98 5.15 -18.99
N ASP A 95 -21.82 4.58 -18.70
CA ASP A 95 -20.87 5.15 -17.73
C ASP A 95 -20.14 6.36 -18.31
N VAL A 96 -19.65 7.24 -17.44
CA VAL A 96 -18.98 8.49 -17.84
C VAL A 96 -17.51 8.44 -17.49
N THR A 97 -16.68 8.82 -18.45
CA THR A 97 -15.26 9.10 -18.27
C THR A 97 -15.07 10.60 -18.17
N ILE A 98 -14.28 11.03 -17.18
CA ILE A 98 -14.01 12.45 -16.92
C ILE A 98 -12.50 12.68 -17.04
N SER A 99 -12.12 13.51 -17.99
CA SER A 99 -10.73 13.83 -18.30
C SER A 99 -10.46 15.32 -18.11
N LEU A 100 -9.27 15.64 -17.64
CA LEU A 100 -8.83 17.01 -17.37
C LEU A 100 -7.58 17.31 -18.19
N TYR A 101 -7.74 18.21 -19.17
CA TYR A 101 -6.68 18.66 -20.06
C TYR A 101 -6.06 19.97 -19.55
N PRO A 102 -4.73 20.12 -19.62
CA PRO A 102 -4.05 21.28 -19.10
C PRO A 102 -4.20 22.49 -20.02
N ALA A 103 -3.97 23.68 -19.45
CA ALA A 103 -3.63 24.84 -20.25
C ALA A 103 -2.25 24.63 -20.92
N LYS A 104 -2.12 25.11 -22.15
CA LYS A 104 -0.91 24.90 -22.96
C LYS A 104 -0.68 26.05 -23.92
N THR A 105 0.60 26.29 -24.22
CA THR A 105 1.04 27.18 -25.28
C THR A 105 1.79 26.38 -26.34
N GLU A 106 2.22 27.05 -27.40
CA GLU A 106 3.04 26.45 -28.44
C GLU A 106 4.38 25.93 -27.88
N PHE A 107 4.96 26.68 -26.94
CA PHE A 107 6.31 26.43 -26.39
C PHE A 107 6.31 25.77 -25.01
N ARG A 108 5.18 25.81 -24.29
CA ARG A 108 5.03 25.24 -22.95
C ARG A 108 3.84 24.29 -22.92
N LYS A 109 4.13 23.01 -22.74
CA LYS A 109 3.14 21.97 -22.53
C LYS A 109 3.50 21.20 -21.27
N PRO A 110 2.53 20.94 -20.37
CA PRO A 110 2.75 19.98 -19.29
C PRO A 110 3.19 18.61 -19.84
N ILE A 111 3.80 17.81 -18.97
CA ILE A 111 4.34 16.50 -19.35
C ILE A 111 3.19 15.56 -19.76
N GLU A 112 2.05 15.72 -19.11
CA GLU A 112 0.81 15.02 -19.40
C GLU A 112 -0.02 15.68 -20.51
N ASP A 113 -0.65 14.85 -21.36
CA ASP A 113 -1.64 15.33 -22.33
C ASP A 113 -2.98 15.59 -21.64
N TYR A 114 -3.37 14.71 -20.71
CA TYR A 114 -4.50 14.88 -19.80
C TYR A 114 -4.39 13.94 -18.60
N ILE A 115 -5.17 14.27 -17.56
CA ILE A 115 -5.37 13.45 -16.37
C ILE A 115 -6.75 12.80 -16.46
N ALA A 116 -6.84 11.48 -16.41
CA ALA A 116 -8.11 10.79 -16.26
C ALA A 116 -8.53 10.85 -14.78
N LEU A 117 -9.47 11.75 -14.46
CA LEU A 117 -9.91 11.96 -13.07
C LEU A 117 -10.70 10.76 -12.57
N TYR A 118 -11.63 10.29 -13.41
CA TYR A 118 -12.49 9.16 -13.13
C TYR A 118 -12.78 8.38 -14.41
N GLU A 119 -12.69 7.08 -14.29
CA GLU A 119 -13.07 6.11 -15.31
C GLU A 119 -14.27 5.35 -14.74
N TRP A 120 -15.36 5.22 -15.52
CA TRP A 120 -16.57 4.48 -15.14
C TRP A 120 -17.41 5.12 -14.02
N VAL A 121 -17.69 6.42 -14.12
CA VAL A 121 -18.60 7.12 -13.21
C VAL A 121 -20.05 6.81 -13.56
N ASP A 122 -20.86 6.50 -12.54
CA ASP A 122 -22.31 6.44 -12.70
C ASP A 122 -22.86 7.87 -12.92
N PRO A 123 -23.56 8.16 -14.04
CA PRO A 123 -24.08 9.49 -14.34
C PRO A 123 -24.94 10.10 -13.23
N LYS A 124 -25.56 9.29 -12.37
CA LYS A 124 -26.32 9.79 -11.22
C LYS A 124 -25.48 10.68 -10.30
N ASN A 125 -24.17 10.40 -10.19
CA ASN A 125 -23.25 11.19 -9.37
C ASN A 125 -22.99 12.59 -9.95
N LEU A 126 -23.24 12.80 -11.26
CA LEU A 126 -23.12 14.12 -11.88
C LEU A 126 -24.22 15.10 -11.42
N ASN A 127 -25.30 14.57 -10.85
CA ASN A 127 -26.34 15.38 -10.21
C ASN A 127 -26.01 15.73 -8.75
N ASP A 128 -24.95 15.14 -8.16
CA ASP A 128 -24.50 15.50 -6.81
C ASP A 128 -23.65 16.78 -6.86
N GLN A 129 -24.14 17.82 -6.20
CA GLN A 129 -23.46 19.11 -6.11
C GLN A 129 -22.05 18.97 -5.52
N LYS A 130 -21.84 18.10 -4.52
CA LYS A 130 -20.51 17.95 -3.89
C LYS A 130 -19.49 17.36 -4.86
N PHE A 131 -19.93 16.42 -5.70
CA PHE A 131 -19.09 15.80 -6.71
C PHE A 131 -18.70 16.83 -7.77
N ILE A 132 -19.67 17.60 -8.27
CA ILE A 132 -19.45 18.67 -9.24
C ILE A 132 -18.56 19.78 -8.68
N ASP A 133 -18.78 20.21 -7.44
CA ASP A 133 -17.93 21.21 -6.77
C ASP A 133 -16.48 20.72 -6.66
N SER A 134 -16.28 19.43 -6.39
CA SER A 134 -14.94 18.85 -6.36
C SER A 134 -14.28 18.89 -7.74
N LEU A 135 -14.99 18.49 -8.80
CA LEU A 135 -14.50 18.56 -10.17
C LEU A 135 -14.18 19.99 -10.60
N TRP A 136 -15.03 20.95 -10.22
CA TRP A 136 -14.79 22.37 -10.47
C TRP A 136 -13.52 22.86 -9.78
N ASN A 137 -13.30 22.47 -8.52
CA ASN A 137 -12.08 22.82 -7.82
C ASN A 137 -10.83 22.17 -8.44
N ASP A 138 -10.91 20.93 -8.93
CA ASP A 138 -9.84 20.29 -9.69
C ASP A 138 -9.55 21.07 -10.98
N PHE A 139 -10.60 21.44 -11.71
CA PHE A 139 -10.53 22.18 -12.96
C PHE A 139 -9.87 23.56 -12.78
N VAL A 140 -10.30 24.34 -11.79
CA VAL A 140 -9.74 25.66 -11.46
C VAL A 140 -8.30 25.54 -10.97
N ALA A 141 -8.02 24.60 -10.06
CA ALA A 141 -6.66 24.37 -9.56
C ALA A 141 -5.70 24.00 -10.71
N TYR A 142 -6.19 23.27 -11.70
CA TYR A 142 -5.37 22.85 -12.83
C TYR A 142 -5.16 23.97 -13.83
N MET A 143 -6.18 24.78 -14.10
CA MET A 143 -6.03 26.02 -14.87
C MET A 143 -4.96 26.91 -14.23
N GLU A 144 -5.09 27.24 -12.94
CA GLU A 144 -4.10 28.07 -12.23
C GLU A 144 -2.70 27.48 -12.22
N ASN A 145 -2.55 26.16 -12.13
CA ASN A 145 -1.23 25.55 -12.07
C ASN A 145 -0.56 25.39 -13.44
N THR A 146 -1.33 25.42 -14.53
CA THR A 146 -0.82 25.19 -15.89
C THR A 146 -0.79 26.45 -16.75
N SER A 147 -1.59 27.47 -16.42
CA SER A 147 -1.61 28.74 -17.14
C SER A 147 -0.33 29.56 -16.92
N LEU A 148 0.01 30.41 -17.90
CA LEU A 148 1.16 31.30 -17.85
C LEU A 148 1.11 32.27 -16.66
N ASP A 149 -0.03 32.94 -16.48
CA ASP A 149 -0.24 33.94 -15.42
C ASP A 149 -0.92 33.37 -14.18
N GLY A 150 -0.98 32.04 -14.10
CA GLY A 150 -1.60 31.35 -12.97
C GLY A 150 -0.79 31.53 -11.69
N LYS A 151 -1.47 31.84 -10.59
CA LYS A 151 -0.87 32.00 -9.26
C LYS A 151 -1.41 30.95 -8.29
N PRO A 152 -1.10 29.66 -8.50
CA PRO A 152 -1.68 28.58 -7.74
C PRO A 152 -1.28 28.68 -6.28
N THR A 153 -2.28 28.65 -5.40
CA THR A 153 -2.09 28.55 -3.95
C THR A 153 -1.42 27.23 -3.57
N PHE A 154 -0.84 27.16 -2.37
CA PHE A 154 -0.20 25.94 -1.88
C PHE A 154 -1.15 24.73 -1.89
N TYR A 155 -2.42 24.93 -1.52
CA TYR A 155 -3.43 23.88 -1.56
C TYR A 155 -3.74 23.39 -2.98
N GLN A 156 -3.81 24.30 -3.96
CA GLN A 156 -4.00 23.91 -5.36
C GLN A 156 -2.78 23.14 -5.88
N LYS A 157 -1.56 23.57 -5.54
CA LYS A 157 -0.33 22.84 -5.89
C LYS A 157 -0.33 21.42 -5.31
N LEU A 158 -0.68 21.27 -4.03
CA LEU A 158 -0.78 19.96 -3.38
C LEU A 158 -1.86 19.08 -4.02
N ARG A 159 -3.00 19.67 -4.37
CA ARG A 159 -4.10 18.98 -5.05
C ARG A 159 -3.68 18.46 -6.42
N ILE A 160 -3.04 19.30 -7.24
CA ILE A 160 -2.51 18.87 -8.55
C ILE A 160 -1.39 17.86 -8.39
N TRP A 161 -0.53 18.00 -7.37
CA TRP A 161 0.47 17.00 -7.04
C TRP A 161 -0.18 15.65 -6.74
N TYR A 162 -1.25 15.62 -5.93
CA TYR A 162 -2.01 14.40 -5.65
C TYR A 162 -2.59 13.79 -6.93
N LEU A 163 -3.27 14.60 -7.76
CA LEU A 163 -3.83 14.13 -9.03
C LEU A 163 -2.75 13.51 -9.92
N ARG A 164 -1.59 14.14 -10.04
CA ARG A 164 -0.47 13.64 -10.87
C ARG A 164 0.18 12.36 -10.36
N HIS A 165 0.08 12.05 -9.08
CA HIS A 165 0.72 10.88 -8.49
C HIS A 165 -0.21 9.67 -8.36
N PHE A 166 -1.50 9.93 -8.09
CA PHE A 166 -2.48 8.90 -7.76
C PHE A 166 -3.50 8.64 -8.86
N LYS A 167 -3.64 9.52 -9.86
CA LYS A 167 -4.55 9.31 -11.01
C LYS A 167 -3.78 8.88 -12.25
N HIS A 168 -4.48 8.27 -13.20
CA HIS A 168 -3.90 7.87 -14.47
C HIS A 168 -3.56 9.10 -15.30
N LEU A 169 -2.31 9.14 -15.76
CA LEU A 169 -1.82 10.15 -16.67
C LEU A 169 -1.76 9.54 -18.06
N VAL A 170 -2.27 10.29 -19.04
CA VAL A 170 -2.11 9.94 -20.44
C VAL A 170 -1.02 10.83 -21.01
N ILE A 171 0.04 10.20 -21.53
CA ILE A 171 1.22 10.87 -22.08
C ILE A 171 1.42 10.35 -23.50
N LYS A 172 1.47 11.24 -24.49
CA LYS A 172 1.57 10.92 -25.92
C LYS A 172 0.50 9.92 -26.39
N GLN A 173 -0.75 10.11 -25.95
CA GLN A 173 -1.88 9.19 -26.20
C GLN A 173 -1.68 7.75 -25.71
N THR A 174 -0.61 7.47 -24.96
CA THR A 174 -0.37 6.16 -24.36
C THR A 174 -0.76 6.17 -22.89
N TRP A 175 -1.44 5.09 -22.48
CA TRP A 175 -1.81 4.85 -21.10
C TRP A 175 -0.57 4.62 -20.24
N THR A 176 -0.32 5.49 -19.27
CA THR A 176 0.76 5.27 -18.30
C THR A 176 0.19 4.94 -16.92
N PRO A 177 0.62 3.84 -16.29
CA PRO A 177 0.14 3.50 -14.96
C PRO A 177 0.65 4.52 -13.95
N THR A 178 -0.10 4.69 -12.86
CA THR A 178 0.16 5.73 -11.85
C THR A 178 1.57 5.61 -11.27
N LYS A 179 2.20 6.75 -10.96
CA LYS A 179 3.53 6.76 -10.34
C LYS A 179 3.53 6.02 -9.01
N PHE A 180 2.42 6.11 -8.26
CA PHE A 180 2.24 5.38 -7.02
C PHE A 180 2.19 3.86 -7.22
N SER A 181 1.49 3.37 -8.25
CA SER A 181 1.47 1.93 -8.57
C SER A 181 2.88 1.41 -8.85
N LYS A 182 3.69 2.14 -9.64
CA LYS A 182 5.09 1.78 -9.89
C LYS A 182 5.93 1.80 -8.62
N PHE A 183 5.65 2.73 -7.70
CA PHE A 183 6.34 2.79 -6.41
C PHE A 183 5.98 1.57 -5.54
N ILE A 184 4.69 1.23 -5.40
CA ILE A 184 4.24 0.05 -4.66
C ILE A 184 4.79 -1.23 -5.28
N GLU A 185 4.80 -1.36 -6.61
CA GLU A 185 5.42 -2.48 -7.30
C GLU A 185 6.90 -2.62 -6.93
N ARG A 186 7.64 -1.50 -6.89
CA ARG A 186 9.05 -1.50 -6.48
C ARG A 186 9.23 -1.88 -5.01
N VAL A 187 8.39 -1.38 -4.12
CA VAL A 187 8.41 -1.72 -2.68
C VAL A 187 8.08 -3.20 -2.48
N LEU A 188 7.04 -3.71 -3.13
CA LEU A 188 6.68 -5.12 -3.11
C LEU A 188 7.81 -5.99 -3.64
N LYS A 189 8.45 -5.60 -4.75
CA LYS A 189 9.59 -6.33 -5.32
C LYS A 189 10.76 -6.40 -4.35
N ILE A 190 11.08 -5.30 -3.65
CA ILE A 190 12.12 -5.28 -2.62
C ILE A 190 11.72 -6.18 -1.45
N ALA A 191 10.49 -6.04 -0.95
CA ALA A 191 9.97 -6.83 0.16
C ALA A 191 9.98 -8.33 -0.15
N THR A 192 9.51 -8.75 -1.33
CA THR A 192 9.59 -10.15 -1.76
C THR A 192 11.03 -10.61 -1.86
N THR A 193 11.95 -9.80 -2.41
CA THR A 193 13.35 -10.19 -2.53
C THR A 193 13.99 -10.43 -1.16
N VAL A 194 13.73 -9.54 -0.20
CA VAL A 194 14.26 -9.65 1.17
C VAL A 194 13.62 -10.82 1.94
N CYS A 195 12.31 -11.02 1.80
CA CYS A 195 11.62 -12.13 2.46
C CYS A 195 12.05 -13.49 1.88
N PHE A 196 12.20 -13.61 0.56
CA PHE A 196 12.68 -14.85 -0.07
C PHE A 196 14.14 -15.13 0.28
N SER A 197 15.02 -14.14 0.27
CA SER A 197 16.42 -14.36 0.66
C SER A 197 16.56 -14.76 2.13
N GLY A 198 15.80 -14.12 3.02
CA GLY A 198 15.74 -14.48 4.44
C GLY A 198 15.16 -15.87 4.68
N ALA A 199 14.07 -16.23 4.00
CA ALA A 199 13.45 -17.56 4.11
C ALA A 199 14.38 -18.67 3.61
N VAL A 200 15.11 -18.43 2.50
CA VAL A 200 16.12 -19.37 2.00
C VAL A 200 17.27 -19.51 2.99
N LEU A 201 17.75 -18.41 3.60
CA LEU A 201 18.81 -18.46 4.61
C LEU A 201 18.38 -19.27 5.84
N ILE A 202 17.17 -19.03 6.35
CA ILE A 202 16.61 -19.77 7.50
C ILE A 202 16.43 -21.25 7.14
N TYR A 203 15.95 -21.56 5.94
CA TYR A 203 15.80 -22.94 5.47
C TYR A 203 17.16 -23.65 5.37
N LEU A 204 18.17 -22.99 4.80
CA LEU A 204 19.53 -23.54 4.70
C LEU A 204 20.17 -23.76 6.07
N ILE A 205 20.01 -22.82 7.00
CA ILE A 205 20.44 -22.99 8.39
C ILE A 205 19.72 -24.21 8.99
N ASN A 206 18.39 -24.29 8.90
CA ASN A 206 17.64 -25.43 9.44
C ASN A 206 18.05 -26.78 8.84
N VAL A 207 18.38 -26.84 7.55
CA VAL A 207 18.86 -28.07 6.90
C VAL A 207 20.27 -28.42 7.34
N MET A 208 21.16 -27.44 7.46
CA MET A 208 22.55 -27.66 7.90
C MET A 208 22.68 -27.90 9.41
N THR A 209 21.78 -27.35 10.22
CA THR A 209 21.75 -27.52 11.67
C THR A 209 20.79 -28.60 12.14
N LYS A 210 20.21 -29.41 11.24
CA LYS A 210 19.59 -30.67 11.66
C LYS A 210 20.68 -31.49 12.34
N PRO A 211 20.65 -31.67 13.67
CA PRO A 211 21.61 -32.54 14.30
C PRO A 211 21.45 -33.92 13.65
N THR A 212 22.55 -34.58 13.34
CA THR A 212 22.58 -36.02 13.03
C THR A 212 21.94 -36.74 14.22
N THR A 213 20.61 -36.94 14.16
CA THR A 213 19.78 -37.54 15.21
C THR A 213 20.35 -38.88 15.63
N THR A 214 20.98 -39.60 14.71
CA THR A 214 21.66 -40.86 14.95
C THR A 214 22.79 -40.75 15.98
N GLU A 215 23.66 -39.74 15.92
CA GLU A 215 24.81 -39.64 16.85
C GLU A 215 24.36 -39.21 18.25
N THR A 216 23.42 -38.27 18.32
CA THR A 216 22.89 -37.78 19.61
C THR A 216 22.02 -38.82 20.30
N GLU A 217 21.21 -39.58 19.56
CA GLU A 217 20.43 -40.70 20.11
C GLU A 217 21.31 -41.88 20.54
N ILE A 218 22.39 -42.18 19.80
CA ILE A 218 23.37 -43.21 20.18
C ILE A 218 24.06 -42.81 21.50
N LEU A 219 24.55 -41.57 21.60
CA LEU A 219 25.20 -41.07 22.81
C LEU A 219 24.25 -41.03 24.02
N LEU A 220 22.98 -40.63 23.81
CA LEU A 220 21.96 -40.66 24.87
C LEU A 220 21.65 -42.09 25.34
N LYS A 221 21.56 -43.04 24.41
CA LYS A 221 21.28 -44.44 24.73
C LYS A 221 22.44 -45.10 25.47
N GLU A 222 23.68 -44.76 25.11
CA GLU A 222 24.88 -45.24 25.80
C GLU A 222 25.01 -44.64 27.20
N ALA A 223 24.76 -43.33 27.35
CA ALA A 223 24.74 -42.65 28.65
C ALA A 223 23.67 -43.23 29.60
N ASN A 224 22.46 -43.51 29.10
CA ASN A 224 21.40 -44.13 29.91
C ASN A 224 21.77 -45.56 30.35
N LYS A 225 22.38 -46.35 29.47
CA LYS A 225 22.85 -47.70 29.81
C LYS A 225 23.95 -47.67 30.88
N HIS A 226 24.86 -46.69 30.80
CA HIS A 226 25.87 -46.48 31.83
C HIS A 226 25.25 -46.08 33.16
N LEU A 227 24.24 -45.19 33.17
CA LEU A 227 23.54 -44.78 34.38
C LEU A 227 22.81 -45.96 35.06
N GLU A 228 22.14 -46.83 34.30
CA GLU A 228 21.52 -48.05 34.85
C GLU A 228 22.55 -49.00 35.46
N THR A 229 23.69 -49.16 34.80
CA THR A 229 24.78 -50.00 35.30
C THR A 229 25.34 -49.45 36.61
N VAL A 230 25.59 -48.15 36.68
CA VAL A 230 26.06 -47.48 37.90
C VAL A 230 25.02 -47.56 39.01
N SER A 231 23.73 -47.39 38.70
CA SER A 231 22.65 -47.52 39.69
C SER A 231 22.60 -48.92 40.29
N SER A 232 22.65 -49.97 39.46
CA SER A 232 22.64 -51.35 39.95
C SER A 232 23.88 -51.70 40.79
N GLN A 233 25.05 -51.16 40.44
CA GLN A 233 26.26 -51.30 41.26
C GLN A 233 26.11 -50.58 42.60
N LEU A 234 25.50 -49.38 42.62
CA LEU A 234 25.28 -48.61 43.84
C LEU A 234 24.31 -49.33 44.79
N ASP A 235 23.25 -49.94 44.25
CA ASP A 235 22.30 -50.75 45.02
C ASP A 235 22.97 -51.99 45.64
N ASN A 236 23.86 -52.64 44.90
CA ASN A 236 24.62 -53.79 45.40
C ASN A 236 25.61 -53.38 46.50
N ILE A 237 26.27 -52.22 46.36
CA ILE A 237 27.15 -51.67 47.40
C ILE A 237 26.34 -51.28 48.64
N SER A 238 25.15 -50.70 48.45
CA SER A 238 24.25 -50.35 49.57
C SER A 238 23.84 -51.58 50.36
N LYS A 239 23.43 -52.67 49.68
CA LYS A 239 23.09 -53.95 50.32
C LYS A 239 24.27 -54.54 51.08
N SER A 240 25.45 -54.58 50.47
CA SER A 240 26.68 -55.05 51.13
C SER A 240 27.03 -54.24 52.37
N ASN A 241 26.84 -52.93 52.35
CA ASN A 241 27.08 -52.07 53.51
C ASN A 241 26.08 -52.31 54.67
N VAL A 242 24.83 -52.68 54.36
CA VAL A 242 23.86 -53.12 55.39
C VAL A 242 24.34 -54.40 56.05
N ASP A 243 24.86 -55.35 55.26
CA ASP A 243 25.40 -56.62 55.75
C ASP A 243 26.66 -56.41 56.61
N ILE A 244 27.53 -55.46 56.24
CA ILE A 244 28.70 -55.08 57.05
C ILE A 244 28.26 -54.49 58.41
N LYS A 245 27.20 -53.67 58.42
CA LYS A 245 26.68 -53.07 59.66
C LYS A 245 26.11 -54.12 60.60
N THR A 246 25.36 -55.11 60.09
CA THR A 246 24.86 -56.22 60.90
C THR A 246 26.01 -57.09 61.42
N ILE A 247 27.01 -57.40 60.60
CA ILE A 247 28.22 -58.12 61.07
C ILE A 247 28.94 -57.34 62.18
N SER A 248 29.10 -56.02 62.05
CA SER A 248 29.70 -55.18 63.10
C SER A 248 28.94 -55.28 64.42
N THR A 249 27.60 -55.14 64.40
CA THR A 249 26.78 -55.24 65.63
C THR A 249 26.85 -56.63 66.27
N THR A 250 26.96 -57.68 65.45
CA THR A 250 27.12 -59.05 65.94
C THR A 250 28.50 -59.25 66.58
N THR A 251 29.53 -58.67 65.96
CA THR A 251 30.91 -58.70 66.47
C THR A 251 31.03 -57.95 67.79
N ASP A 252 30.39 -56.78 67.91
CA ASP A 252 30.33 -56.02 69.17
C ASP A 252 29.62 -56.82 70.27
N SER A 253 28.50 -57.49 69.94
CA SER A 253 27.80 -58.38 70.87
C SER A 253 28.67 -59.57 71.31
N ILE A 254 29.49 -60.14 70.42
CA ILE A 254 30.43 -61.22 70.75
C ILE A 254 31.56 -60.68 71.63
N ALA A 255 32.09 -59.49 71.35
CA ALA A 255 33.13 -58.86 72.16
C ALA A 255 32.65 -58.59 73.59
N VAL A 256 31.40 -58.15 73.76
CA VAL A 256 30.77 -57.98 75.08
C VAL A 256 30.65 -59.31 75.81
N LYS A 257 30.10 -60.35 75.17
CA LYS A 257 29.99 -61.69 75.78
C LYS A 257 31.34 -62.29 76.14
N THR A 258 32.35 -62.12 75.30
CA THR A 258 33.71 -62.61 75.58
C THR A 258 34.32 -61.90 76.80
N LYS A 259 34.10 -60.58 76.94
CA LYS A 259 34.52 -59.83 78.15
C LYS A 259 33.79 -60.32 79.41
N GLU A 260 32.51 -60.65 79.34
CA GLU A 260 31.76 -61.21 80.46
C GLU A 260 32.28 -62.60 80.86
N ILE A 261 32.57 -63.46 79.88
CA ILE A 261 33.15 -64.78 80.11
C ILE A 261 34.54 -64.65 80.76
N LEU A 262 35.41 -63.77 80.25
CA LEU A 262 36.72 -63.51 80.85
C LEU A 262 36.61 -63.06 82.31
N LYS A 263 35.69 -62.13 82.62
CA LYS A 263 35.40 -61.72 84.01
C LYS A 263 34.92 -62.88 84.88
N SER A 264 34.12 -63.79 84.32
CA SER A 264 33.62 -64.97 85.06
C SER A 264 34.74 -65.98 85.36
N ILE A 265 35.70 -66.16 84.44
CA ILE A 265 36.87 -67.03 84.58
C ILE A 265 37.86 -66.46 85.60
N GLU A 266 38.11 -65.15 85.60
CA GLU A 266 38.95 -64.50 86.62
C GLU A 266 38.36 -64.62 88.03
N LYS A 267 37.04 -64.52 88.17
CA LYS A 267 36.33 -64.75 89.45
C LYS A 267 36.39 -66.19 89.95
N THR A 268 36.58 -67.16 89.06
CA THR A 268 36.66 -68.59 89.44
C THR A 268 38.10 -69.03 89.76
N LYS A 269 39.11 -68.27 89.34
CA LYS A 269 40.52 -68.51 89.71
C LYS A 269 40.93 -67.93 91.08
N THR A 270 40.07 -67.17 91.73
CA THR A 270 40.35 -66.51 93.03
C THR A 270 39.59 -67.14 94.22
N LYS A 271 39.18 -68.40 94.11
CA LYS A 271 38.62 -69.19 95.21
C LYS A 271 39.35 -70.52 95.37
#